data_AF-A0A8C2BRH7-F1
#
_entry.id   AF-A0A8C2BRH7-F1
#
_cell.length_a   1.000
_cell.length_b   1.000
_cell.length_c   1.000
_cell.angle_alpha   90.00
_cell.angle_beta   90.00
_cell.angle_gamma   90.00
#
_symmetry.space_group_name_H-M   'P 1'
#
loop_
_entity.id
_entity.type
_entity.pdbx_description
1 polymer ?
#
loop_
_entity_poly.entity_id
_entity_poly.type
_entity_poly.pdbx_seq_one_letter_code
_entity_poly.pdbx_strand_id
1 'polypeptide(L)'
;MAAEVNGSSGLVKEEEEPMDVTATHSENYQALLDAGLPQKVAESLDNIFQTGLVAYVDLDERALDALREFNEEGALSVLQQFKESDLSHVQNKSAFLCGVMKTYRQREKQGSKVQESTKGPDEVKIKALLERTGYTLDVTTGQRKYGGPPPEEVFTGPQPGIGTEVTNNGQVCNNERVPWSCGLHE
;
A
#
# COMPACT_ATOMS: atom_id res chain seq x y z
N MET A 1 38.24 -67.23 -25.33
CA MET A 1 38.33 -65.87 -25.89
C MET A 1 37.22 -65.09 -25.21
N ALA A 2 37.52 -64.46 -24.07
CA ALA A 2 37.81 -63.02 -23.93
C ALA A 2 36.50 -62.21 -23.83
N ALA A 3 36.29 -61.23 -22.95
CA ALA A 3 37.01 -60.73 -21.79
C ALA A 3 35.97 -59.92 -20.98
N GLU A 4 36.35 -59.56 -19.76
CA GLU A 4 35.57 -58.89 -18.73
C GLU A 4 35.16 -57.46 -19.13
N VAL A 5 34.01 -56.97 -18.63
CA VAL A 5 33.86 -55.54 -18.31
C VAL A 5 33.09 -55.37 -17.01
N ASN A 6 33.87 -54.99 -16.00
CA ASN A 6 33.51 -54.38 -14.74
C ASN A 6 33.11 -52.91 -15.01
N GLY A 7 32.07 -52.42 -14.34
CA GLY A 7 31.62 -51.03 -14.49
C GLY A 7 30.70 -50.61 -13.35
N SER A 8 31.30 -50.46 -12.18
CA SER A 8 30.74 -49.76 -11.02
C SER A 8 30.45 -48.28 -11.31
N SER A 9 29.73 -47.65 -10.38
CA SER A 9 29.49 -46.21 -10.21
C SER A 9 28.39 -45.61 -11.10
N GLY A 10 27.42 -44.87 -10.59
CA GLY A 10 27.20 -44.41 -9.23
C GLY A 10 25.84 -43.71 -9.21
N LEU A 11 25.17 -43.82 -8.07
CA LEU A 11 24.05 -42.99 -7.70
C LEU A 11 24.50 -41.53 -7.76
N VAL A 12 24.18 -40.83 -8.86
CA VAL A 12 24.21 -39.38 -8.88
C VAL A 12 23.03 -38.91 -8.05
N LYS A 13 23.31 -38.69 -6.76
CA LYS A 13 22.50 -37.83 -5.91
C LYS A 13 22.35 -36.50 -6.63
N GLU A 14 21.11 -36.03 -6.67
CA GLU A 14 20.77 -34.61 -6.72
C GLU A 14 21.73 -33.85 -5.79
N GLU A 15 22.72 -33.20 -6.39
CA GLU A 15 23.13 -31.89 -5.94
C GLU A 15 22.37 -30.92 -6.86
N GLU A 16 21.13 -30.64 -6.48
CA GLU A 16 20.65 -29.27 -6.68
C GLU A 16 21.61 -28.40 -5.87
N GLU A 17 22.53 -27.75 -6.58
CA GLU A 17 23.26 -26.65 -6.00
C GLU A 17 22.22 -25.64 -5.49
N PRO A 18 22.19 -25.32 -4.18
CA PRO A 18 21.31 -24.28 -3.70
C PRO A 18 21.81 -22.99 -4.36
N MET A 19 21.08 -22.54 -5.38
CA MET A 19 21.26 -21.22 -5.94
C MET A 19 20.95 -20.25 -4.81
N ASP A 20 22.00 -19.86 -4.08
CA ASP A 20 22.05 -18.73 -3.19
C ASP A 20 21.86 -17.48 -4.07
N VAL A 21 20.61 -17.23 -4.44
CA VAL A 21 20.17 -15.88 -4.76
C VAL A 21 20.04 -15.23 -3.39
N THR A 22 21.15 -14.77 -2.85
CA THR A 22 21.18 -13.79 -1.77
C THR A 22 20.51 -12.53 -2.29
N ALA A 23 19.18 -12.55 -2.36
CA ALA A 23 18.39 -11.35 -2.32
C ALA A 23 18.86 -10.63 -1.06
N THR A 24 19.52 -9.49 -1.23
CA THR A 24 19.99 -8.66 -0.13
C THR A 24 18.76 -8.12 0.57
N HIS A 25 18.18 -8.93 1.47
CA HIS A 25 17.02 -8.57 2.27
C HIS A 25 17.34 -7.31 3.07
N SER A 26 16.35 -6.43 3.23
CA SER A 26 16.57 -5.27 4.10
C SER A 26 16.75 -5.72 5.55
N GLU A 27 17.32 -4.84 6.37
CA GLU A 27 17.48 -5.04 7.81
C GLU A 27 16.16 -5.40 8.53
N ASN A 28 15.01 -5.07 7.91
CA ASN A 28 13.69 -5.30 8.47
C ASN A 28 13.11 -6.69 8.14
N TYR A 29 13.70 -7.44 7.22
CA TYR A 29 13.18 -8.74 6.79
C TYR A 29 13.05 -9.75 7.95
N GLN A 30 14.05 -9.81 8.83
CA GLN A 30 14.00 -10.70 9.99
C GLN A 30 12.89 -10.32 10.97
N ALA A 31 12.57 -9.02 11.10
CA ALA A 31 11.46 -8.55 11.93
C ALA A 31 10.10 -8.94 11.35
N LEU A 32 9.96 -8.96 10.02
CA LEU A 32 8.74 -9.44 9.35
C LEU A 32 8.48 -10.93 9.62
N LEU A 33 9.54 -11.74 9.61
CA LEU A 33 9.45 -13.17 9.95
C LEU A 33 9.09 -13.37 11.44
N ASP A 34 9.69 -12.59 12.34
CA ASP A 34 9.39 -12.64 13.78
C ASP A 34 7.96 -12.20 14.11
N ALA A 35 7.42 -11.24 13.34
CA ALA A 35 6.01 -10.85 13.36
C ALA A 35 5.05 -11.98 12.91
N GLY A 36 5.58 -13.10 12.42
CA GLY A 36 4.82 -14.29 12.05
C GLY A 36 4.24 -14.24 10.64
N LEU A 37 4.78 -13.38 9.76
CA LEU A 37 4.41 -13.38 8.34
C LEU A 37 5.05 -14.57 7.62
N PRO A 38 4.33 -15.22 6.68
CA PRO A 38 4.91 -16.29 5.88
C PRO A 38 6.04 -15.75 5.00
N GLN A 39 7.07 -16.59 4.77
CA GLN A 39 8.33 -16.19 4.12
C GLN A 39 8.11 -15.46 2.80
N LYS A 40 7.21 -15.93 1.94
CA LYS A 40 6.92 -15.29 0.64
C LYS A 40 6.28 -13.92 0.78
N VAL A 41 5.42 -13.73 1.78
CA VAL A 41 4.77 -12.43 2.05
C VAL A 41 5.78 -11.47 2.64
N ALA A 42 6.62 -11.93 3.57
CA ALA A 42 7.72 -11.14 4.10
C ALA A 42 8.70 -10.70 3.00
N GLU A 43 9.04 -11.60 2.07
CA GLU A 43 9.90 -11.30 0.93
C GLU A 43 9.26 -10.30 -0.04
N SER A 44 7.97 -10.47 -0.33
CA SER A 44 7.22 -9.53 -1.17
C SER A 44 7.17 -8.13 -0.55
N LEU A 45 6.94 -8.04 0.77
CA LEU A 45 6.91 -6.77 1.49
C LEU A 45 8.31 -6.13 1.58
N ASP A 46 9.36 -6.93 1.80
CA ASP A 46 10.74 -6.43 1.80
C ASP A 46 11.15 -5.88 0.43
N ASN A 47 10.76 -6.55 -0.66
CA ASN A 47 10.94 -6.02 -2.02
C ASN A 47 10.25 -4.66 -2.19
N ILE A 48 9.06 -4.46 -1.61
CA ILE A 48 8.38 -3.15 -1.62
C ILE A 48 9.21 -2.12 -0.85
N PHE A 49 9.78 -2.47 0.30
CA PHE A 49 10.67 -1.55 1.03
C PHE A 49 11.90 -1.15 0.23
N GLN A 50 12.50 -2.09 -0.50
CA GLN A 50 13.66 -1.82 -1.37
C GLN A 50 13.34 -0.87 -2.53
N THR A 51 12.07 -0.79 -2.98
CA THR A 51 11.67 0.21 -3.98
C THR A 51 11.67 1.65 -3.44
N GLY A 52 11.70 1.84 -2.12
CA GLY A 52 11.58 3.14 -1.48
C GLY A 52 10.16 3.72 -1.50
N LEU A 53 9.16 2.97 -1.97
CA LEU A 53 7.75 3.41 -1.95
C LEU A 53 7.18 3.51 -0.52
N VAL A 54 7.66 2.65 0.38
CA VAL A 54 7.26 2.55 1.78
C VAL A 54 8.46 2.12 2.62
N ALA A 55 8.58 2.63 3.84
CA ALA A 55 9.52 2.12 4.84
C ALA A 55 8.82 1.26 5.88
N TYR A 56 9.58 0.44 6.60
CA TYR A 56 9.06 -0.39 7.70
C TYR A 56 8.32 0.43 8.77
N VAL A 57 8.83 1.63 9.09
CA VAL A 57 8.23 2.55 10.06
C VAL A 57 6.88 3.15 9.62
N ASP A 58 6.56 3.11 8.33
CA ASP A 58 5.28 3.62 7.81
C ASP A 58 4.12 2.61 8.01
N LEU A 59 4.45 1.37 8.40
CA LEU A 59 3.49 0.30 8.65
C LEU A 59 3.42 -0.01 10.16
N ASP A 60 2.25 0.20 10.74
CA ASP A 60 2.05 -0.12 12.16
C ASP A 60 1.90 -1.63 12.38
N GLU A 61 2.15 -2.05 13.62
CA GLU A 61 1.95 -3.42 14.10
C GLU A 61 0.57 -3.99 13.73
N ARG A 62 -0.48 -3.15 13.76
CA ARG A 62 -1.86 -3.55 13.43
C ARG A 62 -2.03 -3.90 11.95
N ALA A 63 -1.31 -3.22 11.06
CA ALA A 63 -1.36 -3.52 9.62
C ALA A 63 -0.61 -4.84 9.32
N LEU A 64 0.51 -5.08 10.01
CA LEU A 64 1.27 -6.32 9.91
C LEU A 64 0.49 -7.51 10.47
N ASP A 65 -0.18 -7.35 11.62
CA ASP A 65 -1.04 -8.38 12.20
C ASP A 65 -2.24 -8.69 11.28
N ALA A 66 -2.85 -7.66 10.70
CA ALA A 66 -3.93 -7.85 9.73
C ALA A 66 -3.46 -8.61 8.47
N LEU A 67 -2.23 -8.39 8.00
CA LEU A 67 -1.64 -9.15 6.88
C LEU A 67 -1.42 -10.62 7.26
N ARG A 68 -1.00 -10.91 8.49
CA ARG A 68 -0.81 -12.27 8.99
C ARG A 68 -2.09 -13.10 9.01
N GLU A 69 -3.25 -12.46 9.21
CA GLU A 69 -4.54 -13.14 9.17
C GLU A 69 -4.97 -13.60 7.75
N PHE A 70 -4.33 -13.10 6.69
CA PHE A 70 -4.63 -13.57 5.33
C PHE A 70 -3.95 -14.91 5.03
N ASN A 71 -4.53 -15.66 4.10
CA ASN A 71 -3.81 -16.72 3.43
C ASN A 71 -2.66 -16.14 2.58
N GLU A 72 -1.65 -16.95 2.29
CA GLU A 72 -0.46 -16.54 1.53
C GLU A 72 -0.83 -15.86 0.20
N GLU A 73 -1.72 -16.47 -0.59
CA GLU A 73 -2.14 -15.94 -1.90
C GLU A 73 -2.90 -14.61 -1.79
N GLY A 74 -3.73 -14.46 -0.75
CA GLY A 74 -4.50 -13.24 -0.51
C GLY A 74 -3.61 -12.09 -0.08
N ALA A 75 -2.66 -12.35 0.83
CA ALA A 75 -1.67 -11.38 1.25
C ALA A 75 -0.81 -10.91 0.05
N LEU A 76 -0.30 -11.82 -0.77
CA LEU A 76 0.47 -11.49 -1.97
C LEU A 76 -0.34 -10.62 -2.95
N SER A 77 -1.63 -10.92 -3.15
CA SER A 77 -2.51 -10.12 -4.00
C SER A 77 -2.76 -8.72 -3.45
N VAL A 78 -2.89 -8.56 -2.12
CA VAL A 78 -3.02 -7.26 -1.47
C VAL A 78 -1.72 -6.45 -1.64
N LEU A 79 -0.56 -7.07 -1.40
CA LEU A 79 0.74 -6.42 -1.56
C LEU A 79 1.02 -6.02 -3.01
N GLN A 80 0.62 -6.84 -3.97
CA GLN A 80 0.70 -6.54 -5.40
C GLN A 80 -0.14 -5.30 -5.74
N GLN A 81 -1.41 -5.25 -5.31
CA GLN A 81 -2.26 -4.08 -5.51
C GLN A 81 -1.72 -2.83 -4.80
N PHE A 82 -1.14 -2.98 -3.62
CA PHE A 82 -0.50 -1.89 -2.89
C PHE A 82 0.71 -1.32 -3.63
N LYS A 83 1.56 -2.18 -4.20
CA LYS A 83 2.72 -1.80 -5.01
C LYS A 83 2.34 -1.07 -6.30
N GLU A 84 1.24 -1.47 -6.94
CA GLU A 84 0.75 -0.85 -8.19
C GLU A 84 -0.05 0.45 -7.95
N SER A 85 -0.39 0.73 -6.70
CA SER A 85 -1.13 1.94 -6.33
C SER A 85 -0.23 3.18 -6.32
N ASP A 86 -0.80 4.33 -6.69
CA ASP A 86 -0.12 5.62 -6.51
C ASP A 86 -0.14 6.03 -5.04
N LEU A 87 1.03 6.01 -4.41
CA LEU A 87 1.22 6.36 -3.00
C LEU A 87 1.68 7.81 -2.80
N SER A 88 1.87 8.58 -3.87
CA SER A 88 2.51 9.92 -3.85
C SER A 88 1.81 10.90 -2.92
N HIS A 89 0.48 10.82 -2.81
CA HIS A 89 -0.33 11.72 -1.97
C HIS A 89 -0.99 10.99 -0.78
N VAL A 90 -0.51 9.79 -0.46
CA VAL A 90 -1.00 9.02 0.69
C VAL A 90 -0.18 9.40 1.91
N GLN A 91 -0.78 10.10 2.89
CA GLN A 91 -0.08 10.51 4.11
C GLN A 91 0.13 9.35 5.10
N ASN A 92 -0.83 8.42 5.19
CA ASN A 92 -0.76 7.29 6.10
C ASN A 92 -0.76 5.97 5.32
N LYS A 93 0.44 5.38 5.14
CA LYS A 93 0.63 4.15 4.36
C LYS A 93 -0.01 2.94 5.04
N SER A 94 0.14 2.80 6.36
CA SER A 94 -0.52 1.78 7.20
C SER A 94 -2.04 1.77 6.99
N ALA A 95 -2.69 2.93 7.06
CA ALA A 95 -4.13 3.07 6.86
C ALA A 95 -4.56 2.73 5.42
N PHE A 96 -3.75 3.12 4.44
CA PHE A 96 -4.01 2.78 3.03
C PHE A 96 -3.93 1.26 2.82
N LEU A 97 -2.86 0.61 3.28
CA LEU A 97 -2.71 -0.84 3.20
C LEU A 97 -3.87 -1.58 3.88
N CYS A 98 -4.28 -1.14 5.07
CA CYS A 98 -5.48 -1.65 5.76
C CYS A 98 -6.76 -1.49 4.92
N GLY A 99 -6.90 -0.39 4.20
CA GLY A 99 -8.00 -0.17 3.27
C GLY A 99 -7.99 -1.16 2.10
N VAL A 100 -6.82 -1.43 1.52
CA VAL A 100 -6.62 -2.43 0.45
C VAL A 100 -7.02 -3.82 0.94
N MET A 101 -6.51 -4.21 2.12
CA MET A 101 -6.87 -5.46 2.80
C MET A 101 -8.38 -5.59 3.03
N LYS A 102 -9.03 -4.50 3.48
CA LYS A 102 -10.47 -4.48 3.72
C LYS A 102 -11.27 -4.73 2.43
N THR A 103 -10.91 -4.05 1.34
CA THR A 103 -11.55 -4.23 0.03
C THR A 103 -11.32 -5.65 -0.50
N TYR A 104 -10.13 -6.21 -0.29
CA TYR A 104 -9.84 -7.61 -0.63
C TYR A 104 -10.76 -8.57 0.14
N ARG A 105 -10.86 -8.47 1.47
CA ARG A 105 -11.77 -9.34 2.26
C ARG A 105 -13.23 -9.20 1.82
N GLN A 106 -13.65 -8.00 1.45
CA GLN A 106 -14.99 -7.75 0.96
C GLN A 106 -15.25 -8.44 -0.37
N ARG A 107 -14.28 -8.40 -1.31
CA ARG A 107 -14.40 -9.04 -2.62
C ARG A 107 -14.44 -10.56 -2.53
N GLU A 108 -13.65 -11.17 -1.64
CA GLU A 108 -13.65 -12.62 -1.44
C GLU A 108 -14.97 -13.14 -0.88
N LYS A 109 -15.56 -12.43 0.08
CA LYS A 109 -16.83 -12.86 0.71
C LYS A 109 -18.06 -12.65 -0.18
N GLN A 110 -18.06 -11.63 -1.04
CA GLN A 110 -19.24 -11.22 -1.81
C GLN A 110 -19.09 -11.40 -3.32
N GLY A 111 -17.99 -12.00 -3.81
CA GLY A 111 -17.74 -12.23 -5.24
C GLY A 111 -17.80 -10.95 -6.09
N SER A 112 -17.64 -9.78 -5.45
CA SER A 112 -18.00 -8.49 -6.03
C SER A 112 -16.91 -7.99 -6.98
N LYS A 113 -17.30 -7.70 -8.23
CA LYS A 113 -16.46 -7.10 -9.26
C LYS A 113 -16.28 -5.61 -8.98
N VAL A 114 -15.42 -5.27 -8.02
CA VAL A 114 -15.04 -3.87 -7.77
C VAL A 114 -14.08 -3.44 -8.87
N GLN A 115 -14.49 -2.41 -9.61
CA GLN A 115 -13.77 -1.84 -10.74
C GLN A 115 -12.38 -1.39 -10.28
N GLU A 116 -11.34 -1.93 -10.93
CA GLU A 116 -9.95 -1.53 -10.79
C GLU A 116 -9.87 -0.01 -10.95
N SER A 117 -9.44 0.69 -9.90
CA SER A 117 -9.40 2.14 -9.88
C SER A 117 -8.51 2.62 -11.02
N THR A 118 -9.16 3.14 -12.06
CA THR A 118 -8.51 3.81 -13.17
C THR A 118 -7.58 4.86 -12.60
N LYS A 119 -6.30 4.70 -12.97
CA LYS A 119 -5.15 5.60 -12.77
C LYS A 119 -5.60 7.04 -12.51
N GLY A 120 -5.11 7.63 -11.42
CA GLY A 120 -5.57 8.94 -10.96
C GLY A 120 -5.48 10.08 -11.99
N PRO A 121 -6.09 11.25 -11.69
CA PRO A 121 -6.04 12.42 -12.56
C PRO A 121 -4.58 12.85 -12.82
N ASP A 122 -4.35 13.52 -13.95
CA ASP A 122 -3.01 13.91 -14.40
C ASP A 122 -2.20 14.60 -13.29
N GLU A 123 -1.07 14.01 -12.92
CA GLU A 123 -0.20 14.51 -11.83
C GLU A 123 0.27 15.94 -12.08
N VAL A 124 0.51 16.31 -13.35
CA VAL A 124 0.93 17.66 -13.73
C VAL A 124 -0.16 18.69 -13.40
N LYS A 125 -1.43 18.35 -13.61
CA LYS A 125 -2.56 19.24 -13.31
C LYS A 125 -2.77 19.36 -11.81
N ILE A 126 -2.68 18.24 -11.09
CA ILE A 126 -2.79 18.22 -9.62
C ILE A 126 -1.68 19.05 -9.00
N LYS A 127 -0.42 18.84 -9.40
CA LYS A 127 0.73 19.62 -8.93
C LYS A 127 0.55 21.12 -9.18
N ALA A 128 0.19 21.54 -10.39
CA ALA A 128 -0.06 22.95 -10.69
C ALA A 128 -1.19 23.56 -9.85
N LEU A 129 -2.23 22.77 -9.53
CA LEU A 129 -3.35 23.19 -8.70
C LEU A 129 -2.93 23.35 -7.24
N LEU A 130 -2.17 22.40 -6.70
CA LEU A 130 -1.61 22.47 -5.34
C LEU A 130 -0.63 23.64 -5.20
N GLU A 131 0.26 23.86 -6.16
CA GLU A 131 1.21 24.99 -6.16
C GLU A 131 0.53 26.35 -6.22
N ARG A 132 -0.52 26.50 -7.05
CA ARG A 132 -1.26 27.76 -7.18
C ARG A 132 -2.07 28.08 -5.92
N THR A 133 -2.61 27.07 -5.26
CA THR A 133 -3.62 27.26 -4.21
C THR A 133 -3.06 27.10 -2.79
N GLY A 134 -1.92 26.43 -2.62
CA GLY A 134 -1.32 26.14 -1.32
C GLY A 134 -2.06 25.08 -0.50
N TYR A 135 -3.02 24.37 -1.09
CA TYR A 135 -3.76 23.30 -0.39
C TYR A 135 -3.01 21.97 -0.43
N THR A 136 -3.31 21.11 0.53
CA THR A 136 -2.82 19.72 0.59
C THR A 136 -3.82 18.78 -0.11
N LEU A 137 -3.31 17.65 -0.61
CA LEU A 137 -4.12 16.56 -1.14
C LEU A 137 -3.78 15.29 -0.37
N ASP A 138 -4.78 14.68 0.25
CA ASP A 138 -4.66 13.39 0.95
C ASP A 138 -5.46 12.30 0.22
N VAL A 139 -4.79 11.21 -0.10
CA VAL A 139 -5.37 10.07 -0.82
C VAL A 139 -5.54 8.89 0.13
N THR A 140 -6.76 8.37 0.19
CA THR A 140 -7.13 7.15 0.91
C THR A 140 -7.79 6.15 -0.06
N THR A 141 -7.93 4.88 0.34
CA THR A 141 -8.41 3.79 -0.54
C THR A 141 -9.83 3.91 -1.07
N GLY A 142 -10.57 4.95 -0.69
CA GLY A 142 -11.91 5.23 -1.23
C GLY A 142 -12.28 6.70 -1.31
N GLN A 143 -11.34 7.61 -1.01
CA GLN A 143 -11.59 9.05 -1.04
C GLN A 143 -10.29 9.81 -1.32
N ARG A 144 -10.34 10.80 -2.22
CA ARG A 144 -9.30 11.81 -2.41
C ARG A 144 -9.80 13.12 -1.81
N LYS A 145 -9.12 13.60 -0.77
CA LYS A 145 -9.49 14.81 -0.02
C LYS A 145 -8.57 15.94 -0.42
N TYR A 146 -9.12 16.92 -1.10
CA TYR A 146 -8.43 18.17 -1.39
C TYR A 146 -8.72 19.17 -0.26
N GLY A 147 -7.69 19.51 0.50
CA GLY A 147 -7.68 20.53 1.54
C GLY A 147 -7.79 20.06 3.00
N GLY A 148 -7.58 21.03 3.90
CA GLY A 148 -7.83 20.95 5.34
C GLY A 148 -6.59 20.99 6.24
N PRO A 149 -6.45 22.00 7.12
CA PRO A 149 -6.99 23.37 7.06
C PRO A 149 -6.50 24.13 5.80
N PRO A 150 -7.10 25.27 5.42
CA PRO A 150 -6.62 26.08 4.32
C PRO A 150 -5.25 26.67 4.69
N PRO A 151 -4.45 27.06 3.69
CA PRO A 151 -3.21 27.78 3.96
C PRO A 151 -3.49 29.02 4.82
N GLU A 152 -2.59 29.31 5.76
CA GLU A 152 -2.76 30.38 6.75
C GLU A 152 -2.98 31.75 6.09
N GLU A 153 -2.48 31.93 4.86
CA GLU A 153 -2.70 33.14 4.05
C GLU A 153 -4.17 33.37 3.67
N VAL A 154 -4.99 32.32 3.63
CA VAL A 154 -6.39 32.35 3.18
C VAL A 154 -7.36 32.40 4.35
N PHE A 155 -7.02 31.78 5.50
CA PHE A 155 -7.91 31.78 6.66
C PHE A 155 -7.15 31.50 7.97
N THR A 156 -7.09 32.51 8.83
CA THR A 156 -6.57 32.44 10.21
C THR A 156 -7.72 32.38 11.22
N GLY A 157 -8.59 31.37 11.10
CA GLY A 157 -9.69 31.14 12.04
C GLY A 157 -9.59 29.78 12.73
N PRO A 158 -10.27 29.58 13.88
CA PRO A 158 -10.34 28.29 14.54
C PRO A 158 -10.91 27.24 13.57
N GLN A 159 -10.35 26.02 13.59
CA GLN A 159 -10.87 24.94 12.76
C GLN A 159 -12.36 24.74 13.07
N PRO A 160 -13.23 24.74 12.03
CA PRO A 160 -14.65 24.51 12.22
C PRO A 160 -14.84 23.13 12.85
N GLY A 161 -15.71 23.05 13.87
CA GLY A 161 -16.03 21.80 14.55
C GLY A 161 -16.78 20.84 13.64
N ILE A 162 -16.71 19.54 13.96
CA ILE A 162 -17.45 18.46 13.29
C ILE A 162 -18.93 18.88 13.15
N GLY A 163 -19.48 18.80 11.94
CA GLY A 163 -20.86 19.19 11.60
C GLY A 163 -21.05 20.64 11.13
N THR A 164 -19.98 21.43 10.96
CA THR A 164 -20.07 22.80 10.43
C THR A 164 -19.97 22.83 8.90
N GLU A 165 -20.99 23.37 8.22
CA GLU A 165 -20.96 23.66 6.79
C GLU A 165 -20.21 24.98 6.54
N VAL A 166 -19.13 24.95 5.75
CA VAL A 166 -18.41 26.16 5.34
C VAL A 166 -18.60 26.36 3.84
N THR A 167 -19.19 27.49 3.46
CA THR A 167 -19.40 27.87 2.06
C THR A 167 -18.20 28.70 1.60
N ASN A 168 -17.31 28.12 0.78
CA ASN A 168 -16.21 28.84 0.15
C ASN A 168 -16.42 28.87 -1.37
N ASN A 169 -16.54 30.07 -1.95
CA ASN A 169 -16.76 30.29 -3.39
C ASN A 169 -17.87 29.43 -4.04
N GLY A 170 -18.96 29.18 -3.33
CA GLY A 170 -20.11 28.43 -3.84
C GLY A 170 -20.02 26.90 -3.73
N GLN A 171 -18.94 26.35 -3.17
CA GLN A 171 -18.86 24.94 -2.77
C GLN A 171 -19.15 24.79 -1.28
N VAL A 172 -20.03 23.85 -0.95
CA VAL A 172 -20.35 23.45 0.42
C VAL A 172 -19.32 22.41 0.86
N CYS A 173 -18.43 22.77 1.78
CA CYS A 173 -17.56 21.78 2.42
C CYS A 173 -18.26 21.24 3.67
N ASN A 174 -18.65 19.96 3.63
CA ASN A 174 -19.31 19.26 4.74
C ASN A 174 -18.28 18.71 5.74
N ASN A 175 -18.46 19.03 7.01
CA ASN A 175 -17.57 18.64 8.11
C ASN A 175 -18.14 17.46 8.92
N GLU A 176 -18.89 16.54 8.30
CA GLU A 176 -19.60 15.47 9.04
C GLU A 176 -18.67 14.38 9.59
N ARG A 177 -17.40 14.33 9.15
CA ARG A 177 -16.44 13.33 9.65
C ARG A 177 -15.01 13.84 9.84
N VAL A 178 -14.63 14.93 9.17
CA VAL A 178 -13.29 15.56 9.23
C VAL A 178 -13.38 17.02 8.74
N PRO A 179 -12.71 17.97 9.42
CA PRO A 179 -12.75 19.39 9.05
C PRO A 179 -12.13 19.62 7.67
N TRP A 180 -12.81 20.44 6.84
CA TRP A 180 -12.40 20.86 5.49
C TRP A 180 -12.38 19.78 4.39
N SER A 181 -13.02 18.63 4.59
CA SER A 181 -13.15 17.65 3.51
C SER A 181 -14.14 18.14 2.45
N CYS A 182 -13.63 18.75 1.38
CA CYS A 182 -14.39 18.99 0.17
C CYS A 182 -14.19 17.79 -0.78
N GLY A 183 -15.25 17.01 -1.00
CA GLY A 183 -15.23 15.90 -1.96
C GLY A 183 -15.20 16.45 -3.38
N LEU A 184 -14.20 16.06 -4.18
CA LEU A 184 -14.30 16.20 -5.63
C LEU A 184 -15.36 15.21 -6.11
N HIS A 185 -16.53 15.70 -6.51
CA HIS A 185 -17.45 14.94 -7.34
C HIS A 185 -16.84 14.90 -8.75
N GLU A 186 -16.74 13.69 -9.32
CA GLU A 186 -16.38 13.47 -10.73
C GLU A 186 -17.36 14.17 -11.68
#